data_AF-A0A4P9ULK6-F1
#
_entry.id   AF-A0A4P9ULK6-F1
#
_cell.length_a   1.000
_cell.length_b   1.000
_cell.length_c   1.000
_cell.angle_alpha   90.00
_cell.angle_beta   90.00
_cell.angle_gamma   90.00
#
_symmetry.space_group_name_H-M   'P 1'
#
loop_
_entity.id
_entity.type
_entity.pdbx_description
1 polymer ?
#
loop_
_entity_poly.entity_id
_entity_poly.type
_entity_poly.pdbx_seq_one_letter_code
_entity_poly.pdbx_strand_id
1 'polypeptide(L)'
;MRYLKKIIFIMFMILSLPVNANWKSEIDFSLIPEYCKARYKVGDERSTEIWKKRLGKDFIHIHHYCYGLHLFNAAGRKIESKERKQTLQASLNQMIYTKEHSSPNFALQPKISFDIGRVYEGLEEPGKAMKAYQNSIRLNPKVAPPYAAISKLYLKQNNKKEAVAILKKGLKYNPNSKTLKKHLQKLTKE
;
A
#
# COMPACT_ATOMS: atom_id res chain seq x y z
N MET A 1 -3.02 -29.75 63.78
CA MET A 1 -2.07 -29.97 62.67
C MET A 1 -2.66 -29.41 61.38
N ARG A 2 -1.89 -28.57 60.69
CA ARG A 2 -2.30 -27.67 59.59
C ARG A 2 -2.57 -28.43 58.29
N TYR A 3 -3.72 -28.20 57.66
CA TYR A 3 -4.00 -28.62 56.28
C TYR A 3 -3.28 -27.70 55.30
N LEU A 4 -2.24 -28.22 54.62
CA LEU A 4 -1.56 -27.53 53.53
C LEU A 4 -2.36 -27.71 52.23
N LYS A 5 -3.06 -26.67 51.77
CA LYS A 5 -3.59 -26.62 50.39
C LYS A 5 -2.42 -26.39 49.43
N LYS A 6 -2.05 -27.41 48.64
CA LYS A 6 -1.14 -27.26 47.50
C LYS A 6 -1.89 -26.55 46.37
N ILE A 7 -1.58 -25.27 46.14
CA ILE A 7 -2.03 -24.53 44.96
C ILE A 7 -1.09 -24.91 43.81
N ILE A 8 -1.59 -25.69 42.85
CA ILE A 8 -0.88 -26.00 41.61
C ILE A 8 -1.06 -24.79 40.68
N PHE A 9 0.01 -24.02 40.49
CA PHE A 9 0.03 -22.92 39.54
C PHE A 9 0.26 -23.49 38.13
N ILE A 10 -0.81 -23.69 37.36
CA ILE A 10 -0.70 -24.09 35.95
C ILE A 10 -0.26 -22.85 35.16
N MET A 11 1.04 -22.77 34.88
CA MET A 11 1.61 -21.76 34.00
C MET A 11 1.14 -22.08 32.57
N PHE A 12 0.08 -21.41 32.11
CA PHE A 12 -0.35 -21.44 30.71
C PHE A 12 0.75 -20.79 29.87
N MET A 13 1.66 -21.62 29.37
CA MET A 13 2.60 -21.23 28.34
C MET A 13 1.77 -21.02 27.07
N ILE A 14 1.43 -19.77 26.77
CA ILE A 14 0.82 -19.39 25.49
C ILE A 14 1.90 -19.68 24.44
N LEU A 15 1.86 -20.88 23.88
CA LEU A 15 2.53 -21.19 22.63
C LEU A 15 1.99 -20.21 21.60
N SER A 16 2.76 -19.15 21.34
CA SER A 16 2.57 -18.30 20.19
C SER A 16 2.82 -19.17 18.95
N LEU A 17 1.77 -19.83 18.47
CA LEU A 17 1.78 -20.38 17.14
C LEU A 17 2.22 -19.24 16.22
N PRO A 18 3.25 -19.43 15.38
CA PRO A 18 3.56 -18.43 14.39
C PRO A 18 2.26 -18.22 13.63
N VAL A 19 1.79 -16.97 13.58
CA VAL A 19 0.72 -16.57 12.68
C VAL A 19 1.30 -16.75 11.28
N ASN A 20 1.28 -17.98 10.80
CA ASN A 20 1.38 -18.28 9.39
C ASN A 20 0.16 -17.56 8.81
N ALA A 21 0.40 -16.43 8.16
CA ALA A 21 -0.59 -15.80 7.30
C ALA A 21 -1.03 -16.91 6.35
N ASN A 22 -2.18 -17.53 6.63
CA ASN A 22 -2.67 -18.67 5.87
C ASN A 22 -3.52 -18.07 4.74
N TRP A 23 -2.84 -17.74 3.64
CA TRP A 23 -3.40 -17.13 2.43
C TRP A 23 -4.39 -18.11 1.79
N LYS A 24 -5.69 -18.00 2.14
CA LYS A 24 -6.66 -19.07 1.92
C LYS A 24 -7.38 -19.10 0.55
N SER A 25 -7.22 -18.13 -0.37
CA SER A 25 -7.93 -18.20 -1.67
C SER A 25 -7.18 -17.59 -2.86
N GLU A 26 -7.30 -18.26 -4.02
CA GLU A 26 -6.78 -17.80 -5.34
C GLU A 26 -7.34 -16.42 -5.74
N ILE A 27 -8.55 -16.08 -5.26
CA ILE A 27 -9.21 -14.79 -5.48
C ILE A 27 -8.41 -13.65 -4.84
N ASP A 28 -7.81 -13.87 -3.66
CA ASP A 28 -7.00 -12.86 -2.98
C ASP A 28 -5.70 -12.53 -3.77
N PHE A 29 -5.25 -13.44 -4.63
CA PHE A 29 -4.10 -13.26 -5.52
C PHE A 29 -4.47 -12.65 -6.88
N SER A 30 -5.74 -12.71 -7.28
CA SER A 30 -6.19 -12.17 -8.58
C SER A 30 -6.00 -10.65 -8.68
N LEU A 31 -6.08 -9.95 -7.54
CA LEU A 31 -6.03 -8.49 -7.46
C LEU A 31 -4.65 -7.93 -7.13
N ILE A 32 -3.61 -8.76 -7.04
CA ILE A 32 -2.26 -8.30 -6.71
C ILE A 32 -1.31 -8.40 -7.92
N PRO A 33 -0.28 -7.54 -8.00
CA PRO A 33 0.66 -7.52 -9.13
C PRO A 33 1.44 -8.83 -9.33
N GLU A 34 1.91 -9.06 -10.56
CA GLU A 34 2.66 -10.28 -10.92
C GLU A 34 3.92 -10.50 -10.06
N TYR A 35 4.62 -9.43 -9.66
CA TYR A 35 5.77 -9.56 -8.75
C TYR A 35 5.35 -10.07 -7.36
N CYS A 36 4.12 -9.77 -6.92
CA CYS A 36 3.58 -10.31 -5.67
C CYS A 36 3.21 -11.78 -5.84
N LYS A 37 2.55 -12.13 -6.94
CA LYS A 37 2.24 -13.54 -7.26
C LYS A 37 3.51 -14.38 -7.28
N ALA A 38 4.55 -13.93 -7.97
CA ALA A 38 5.84 -14.59 -8.01
C ALA A 38 6.50 -14.74 -6.62
N ARG A 39 6.33 -13.76 -5.73
CA ARG A 39 6.90 -13.83 -4.37
C ARG A 39 6.23 -14.87 -3.46
N TYR A 40 4.96 -15.21 -3.71
CA TYR A 40 4.16 -16.09 -2.85
C TYR A 40 3.79 -17.43 -3.46
N LYS A 41 3.85 -17.59 -4.78
CA LYS A 41 3.54 -18.85 -5.44
C LYS A 41 4.63 -19.87 -5.16
N VAL A 42 4.32 -20.79 -4.24
CA VAL A 42 5.18 -21.93 -3.91
C VAL A 42 5.37 -22.78 -5.17
N GLY A 43 6.62 -23.14 -5.49
CA GLY A 43 6.95 -24.00 -6.64
C GLY A 43 7.14 -23.30 -7.99
N ASP A 44 6.97 -21.97 -8.09
CA ASP A 44 7.26 -21.20 -9.32
C ASP A 44 8.60 -20.44 -9.20
N GLU A 45 9.68 -21.22 -9.16
CA GLU A 45 11.04 -20.70 -9.03
C GLU A 45 11.45 -19.82 -10.22
N ARG A 46 10.99 -20.18 -11.42
CA ARG A 46 11.26 -19.42 -12.64
C ARG A 46 10.74 -17.99 -12.56
N SER A 47 9.47 -17.81 -12.19
CA SER A 47 8.88 -16.49 -12.04
C SER A 47 9.56 -15.69 -10.93
N THR A 48 9.88 -16.36 -9.81
CA THR A 48 10.63 -15.77 -8.70
C THR A 48 11.98 -15.22 -9.17
N GLU A 49 12.73 -16.00 -9.95
CA GLU A 49 14.05 -15.61 -10.43
C GLU A 49 13.99 -14.46 -11.46
N ILE A 50 12.98 -14.45 -12.34
CA ILE A 50 12.72 -13.32 -13.25
C ILE A 50 12.53 -12.02 -12.47
N TRP A 51 11.73 -12.05 -11.41
CA TRP A 51 11.45 -10.85 -10.62
C TRP A 51 12.62 -10.46 -9.70
N LYS A 52 13.38 -11.42 -9.16
CA LYS A 52 14.64 -11.13 -8.46
C LYS A 52 15.62 -10.40 -9.37
N LYS A 53 15.78 -10.83 -10.62
CA LYS A 53 16.65 -10.14 -11.60
C LYS A 53 16.15 -8.73 -11.93
N ARG A 54 14.83 -8.53 -12.05
CA ARG A 54 14.23 -7.23 -12.38
C ARG A 54 14.26 -6.23 -11.23
N LEU A 55 14.02 -6.70 -10.01
CA LEU A 55 13.85 -5.86 -8.81
C LEU A 55 15.10 -5.81 -7.93
N GLY A 56 16.09 -6.67 -8.22
CA GLY A 56 17.35 -6.74 -7.50
C GLY A 56 17.21 -7.27 -6.07
N LYS A 57 18.24 -7.00 -5.26
CA LYS A 57 18.34 -7.49 -3.87
C LYS A 57 17.14 -7.09 -2.99
N ASP A 58 16.51 -5.96 -3.29
CA ASP A 58 15.36 -5.45 -2.54
C ASP A 58 14.07 -6.28 -2.74
N PHE A 59 14.07 -7.22 -3.71
CA PHE A 59 12.98 -8.16 -3.94
C PHE A 59 12.58 -8.90 -2.66
N ILE A 60 13.52 -9.17 -1.75
CA ILE A 60 13.20 -9.88 -0.50
C ILE A 60 12.20 -9.11 0.36
N HIS A 61 12.26 -7.77 0.39
CA HIS A 61 11.40 -6.93 1.23
C HIS A 61 9.98 -6.78 0.69
N ILE A 62 9.72 -7.11 -0.58
CA ILE A 62 8.42 -6.83 -1.21
C ILE A 62 7.30 -7.71 -0.67
N HIS A 63 7.61 -8.79 0.05
CA HIS A 63 6.58 -9.61 0.67
C HIS A 63 5.75 -8.77 1.66
N HIS A 64 6.38 -7.90 2.47
CA HIS A 64 5.63 -6.95 3.29
C HIS A 64 4.75 -6.02 2.44
N TYR A 65 5.29 -5.38 1.39
CA TYR A 65 4.50 -4.54 0.50
C TYR A 65 3.31 -5.27 -0.13
N CYS A 66 3.52 -6.50 -0.59
CA CYS A 66 2.48 -7.33 -1.19
C CYS A 66 1.42 -7.78 -0.18
N TYR A 67 1.80 -8.11 1.05
CA TYR A 67 0.85 -8.35 2.14
C TYR A 67 0.09 -7.07 2.52
N GLY A 68 0.76 -5.91 2.49
CA GLY A 68 0.13 -4.61 2.62
C GLY A 68 -0.94 -4.37 1.56
N LEU A 69 -0.64 -4.64 0.28
CA LEU A 69 -1.63 -4.54 -0.81
C LEU A 69 -2.84 -5.47 -0.59
N HIS A 70 -2.60 -6.69 -0.14
CA HIS A 70 -3.66 -7.63 0.22
C HIS A 70 -4.57 -7.05 1.31
N LEU A 71 -3.99 -6.57 2.41
CA LEU A 71 -4.73 -5.97 3.52
C LEU A 71 -5.50 -4.72 3.07
N PHE A 72 -4.91 -3.86 2.25
CA PHE A 72 -5.58 -2.70 1.70
C PHE A 72 -6.81 -3.08 0.87
N ASN A 73 -6.69 -4.08 0.01
CA ASN A 73 -7.82 -4.59 -0.77
C ASN A 73 -8.89 -5.22 0.13
N ALA A 74 -8.49 -5.96 1.16
CA ALA A 74 -9.40 -6.57 2.12
C ALA A 74 -10.15 -5.52 2.96
N ALA A 75 -9.52 -4.39 3.29
CA ALA A 75 -10.14 -3.29 4.03
C ALA A 75 -11.38 -2.71 3.32
N GLY A 76 -11.42 -2.77 1.98
CA GLY A 76 -12.59 -2.35 1.19
C GLY A 76 -13.83 -3.23 1.37
N ARG A 77 -13.67 -4.44 1.93
CA ARG A 77 -14.76 -5.40 2.19
C ARG A 77 -15.20 -5.41 3.65
N LYS A 78 -14.54 -4.66 4.53
CA LYS A 78 -14.86 -4.62 5.96
C LYS A 78 -16.06 -3.72 6.20
N ILE A 79 -17.09 -4.27 6.83
CA ILE A 79 -18.33 -3.56 7.19
C ILE A 79 -18.07 -2.67 8.40
N GLU A 80 -17.41 -3.22 9.43
CA GLU A 80 -17.13 -2.52 10.68
C GLU A 80 -16.03 -1.47 10.51
N SER A 81 -16.32 -0.22 10.88
CA SER A 81 -15.40 0.92 10.74
C SER A 81 -14.09 0.72 11.52
N LYS A 82 -14.17 0.16 12.73
CA LYS A 82 -13.02 -0.15 13.57
C LYS A 82 -12.12 -1.19 12.93
N GLU A 83 -12.70 -2.30 12.45
CA GLU A 83 -11.95 -3.37 11.80
C GLU A 83 -11.32 -2.88 10.49
N ARG A 84 -12.05 -2.08 9.71
CA ARG A 84 -11.53 -1.41 8.51
C ARG A 84 -10.31 -0.56 8.83
N LYS A 85 -10.39 0.30 9.84
CA LYS A 85 -9.28 1.17 10.27
C LYS A 85 -8.07 0.37 10.73
N GLN A 86 -8.29 -0.68 11.53
CA GLN A 86 -7.22 -1.58 11.97
C GLN A 86 -6.56 -2.30 10.79
N THR A 87 -7.35 -2.78 9.83
CA THR A 87 -6.84 -3.43 8.60
C THR A 87 -6.00 -2.47 7.76
N LEU A 88 -6.45 -1.20 7.61
CA LEU A 88 -5.68 -0.16 6.92
C LEU A 88 -4.38 0.18 7.67
N GLN A 89 -4.40 0.24 9.00
CA GLN A 89 -3.18 0.48 9.78
C GLN A 89 -2.18 -0.68 9.62
N ALA A 90 -2.67 -1.92 9.63
CA ALA A 90 -1.84 -3.09 9.37
C ALA A 90 -1.23 -3.04 7.96
N SER A 91 -2.04 -2.70 6.94
CA SER A 91 -1.56 -2.46 5.59
C SER A 91 -0.45 -1.41 5.55
N LEU A 92 -0.67 -0.26 6.21
CA LEU A 92 0.27 0.84 6.24
C LEU A 92 1.62 0.41 6.83
N ASN A 93 1.60 -0.28 7.96
CA ASN A 93 2.82 -0.74 8.63
C ASN A 93 3.66 -1.65 7.72
N GLN A 94 3.02 -2.54 6.98
CA GLN A 94 3.69 -3.44 6.03
C GLN A 94 4.32 -2.68 4.86
N MET A 95 3.61 -1.68 4.30
CA MET A 95 4.15 -0.86 3.22
C MET A 95 5.30 0.04 3.68
N ILE A 96 5.22 0.58 4.90
CA ILE A 96 6.29 1.37 5.53
C ILE A 96 7.53 0.51 5.74
N TYR A 97 7.38 -0.72 6.22
CA TYR A 97 8.52 -1.63 6.39
C TYR A 97 9.30 -1.78 5.07
N THR A 98 8.64 -2.12 3.96
CA THR A 98 9.33 -2.25 2.66
C THR A 98 9.98 -0.94 2.23
N LYS A 99 9.30 0.21 2.43
CA LYS A 99 9.83 1.53 2.08
C LYS A 99 11.13 1.85 2.83
N GLU A 100 11.22 1.49 4.11
CA GLU A 100 12.36 1.79 4.98
C GLU A 100 13.52 0.81 4.82
N HIS A 101 13.23 -0.45 4.47
CA HIS A 101 14.25 -1.50 4.37
C HIS A 101 14.75 -1.74 2.94
N SER A 102 14.12 -1.15 1.93
CA SER A 102 14.60 -1.21 0.54
C SER A 102 15.45 0.01 0.19
N SER A 103 16.32 -0.13 -0.82
CA SER A 103 17.15 0.97 -1.30
C SER A 103 16.31 2.22 -1.68
N PRO A 104 16.81 3.46 -1.47
CA PRO A 104 16.07 4.67 -1.82
C PRO A 104 15.70 4.79 -3.31
N ASN A 105 16.48 4.16 -4.18
CA ASN A 105 16.27 4.08 -5.63
C ASN A 105 15.57 2.78 -6.07
N PHE A 106 15.05 1.99 -5.13
CA PHE A 106 14.36 0.75 -5.46
C PHE A 106 13.18 1.03 -6.40
N ALA A 107 13.06 0.23 -7.47
CA ALA A 107 12.15 0.48 -8.58
C ALA A 107 10.68 0.64 -8.16
N LEU A 108 10.27 -0.01 -7.05
CA LEU A 108 8.90 0.10 -6.53
C LEU A 108 8.68 1.28 -5.58
N GLN A 109 9.71 2.02 -5.15
CA GLN A 109 9.58 3.13 -4.19
C GLN A 109 8.54 4.20 -4.59
N PRO A 110 8.45 4.66 -5.86
CA PRO A 110 7.39 5.57 -6.26
C PRO A 110 6.00 4.95 -6.07
N LYS A 111 5.83 3.67 -6.41
CA LYS A 111 4.55 2.97 -6.31
C LYS A 111 4.17 2.67 -4.86
N ILE A 112 5.12 2.24 -4.03
CA ILE A 112 4.93 2.06 -2.59
C ILE A 112 4.50 3.38 -1.95
N SER A 113 5.16 4.49 -2.28
CA SER A 113 4.78 5.82 -1.78
C SER A 113 3.38 6.24 -2.21
N PHE A 114 2.99 5.94 -3.46
CA PHE A 114 1.63 6.18 -3.93
C PHE A 114 0.60 5.34 -3.16
N ASP A 115 0.84 4.04 -3.01
CA ASP A 115 -0.10 3.16 -2.30
C ASP A 115 -0.20 3.52 -0.81
N ILE A 116 0.90 3.91 -0.15
CA ILE A 116 0.87 4.48 1.22
C ILE A 116 -0.05 5.71 1.29
N GLY A 117 -0.01 6.59 0.28
CA GLY A 117 -0.92 7.74 0.22
C GLY A 117 -2.39 7.33 0.13
N ARG A 118 -2.70 6.25 -0.60
CA ARG A 118 -4.06 5.69 -0.68
C ARG A 118 -4.51 5.10 0.65
N VAL A 119 -3.60 4.45 1.39
CA VAL A 119 -3.90 3.96 2.74
C VAL A 119 -4.21 5.14 3.67
N TYR A 120 -3.41 6.22 3.65
CA TYR A 120 -3.69 7.42 4.44
C TYR A 120 -5.00 8.11 4.04
N GLU A 121 -5.37 8.14 2.75
CA GLU A 121 -6.71 8.61 2.36
C GLU A 121 -7.82 7.73 2.94
N GLY A 122 -7.64 6.40 2.95
CA GLY A 122 -8.59 5.47 3.55
C GLY A 122 -8.71 5.60 5.07
N LEU A 123 -7.65 6.05 5.73
CA LEU A 123 -7.55 6.38 7.15
C LEU A 123 -8.03 7.81 7.48
N GLU A 124 -8.49 8.57 6.49
CA GLU A 124 -8.94 9.96 6.64
C GLU A 124 -7.85 10.90 7.15
N GLU A 125 -6.59 10.65 6.76
CA GLU A 125 -5.43 11.48 7.09
C GLU A 125 -4.89 12.22 5.84
N PRO A 126 -5.62 13.21 5.29
CA PRO A 126 -5.32 13.82 4.00
C PRO A 126 -3.95 14.51 3.94
N GLY A 127 -3.46 15.05 5.07
CA GLY A 127 -2.13 15.66 5.15
C GLY A 127 -1.00 14.64 4.96
N LYS A 128 -1.13 13.44 5.53
CA LYS A 128 -0.14 12.37 5.34
C LYS A 128 -0.26 11.76 3.93
N ALA A 129 -1.48 11.63 3.42
CA ALA A 129 -1.71 11.23 2.03
C ALA A 129 -1.03 12.17 1.03
N MET A 130 -1.19 13.48 1.20
CA MET A 130 -0.53 14.51 0.38
C MET A 130 0.99 14.32 0.37
N LYS A 131 1.63 14.19 1.54
CA LYS A 131 3.08 13.98 1.65
C LYS A 131 3.53 12.70 0.92
N ALA A 132 2.78 11.61 1.06
CA ALA A 132 3.10 10.34 0.41
C ALA A 132 2.98 10.42 -1.13
N TYR A 133 1.94 11.08 -1.64
CA TYR A 133 1.77 11.33 -3.08
C TYR A 133 2.86 12.25 -3.63
N GLN A 134 3.22 13.31 -2.92
CA GLN A 134 4.33 14.19 -3.29
C GLN A 134 5.66 13.41 -3.31
N ASN A 135 5.87 12.49 -2.37
CA ASN A 135 7.05 11.62 -2.39
C ASN A 135 7.08 10.71 -3.61
N SER A 136 5.94 10.13 -4.01
CA SER A 136 5.83 9.35 -5.24
C SER A 136 6.23 10.15 -6.47
N ILE A 137 5.73 11.39 -6.60
CA ILE A 137 6.07 12.32 -7.68
C ILE A 137 7.56 12.67 -7.66
N ARG A 138 8.13 12.94 -6.48
CA ARG A 138 9.55 13.27 -6.32
C ARG A 138 10.45 12.12 -6.79
N LEU A 139 10.10 10.89 -6.45
CA LEU A 139 10.86 9.69 -6.81
C LEU A 139 10.71 9.36 -8.31
N ASN A 140 9.52 9.55 -8.87
CA ASN A 140 9.30 9.39 -10.30
C ASN A 140 8.18 10.32 -10.81
N PRO A 141 8.52 11.46 -11.43
CA PRO A 141 7.55 12.40 -11.97
C PRO A 141 6.71 11.85 -13.12
N LYS A 142 7.12 10.74 -13.75
CA LYS A 142 6.37 10.10 -14.84
C LYS A 142 5.22 9.22 -14.34
N VAL A 143 5.03 9.09 -13.03
CA VAL A 143 3.88 8.32 -12.49
C VAL A 143 2.65 9.22 -12.45
N ALA A 144 1.66 8.96 -13.30
CA ALA A 144 0.45 9.78 -13.40
C ALA A 144 -0.52 9.71 -12.20
N PRO A 145 -0.79 8.54 -11.58
CA PRO A 145 -1.80 8.42 -10.52
C PRO A 145 -1.67 9.39 -9.32
N PRO A 146 -0.47 9.69 -8.76
CA PRO A 146 -0.31 10.67 -7.68
C PRO A 146 -0.84 12.06 -8.02
N TYR A 147 -0.66 12.55 -9.25
CA TYR A 147 -1.17 13.87 -9.65
C TYR A 147 -2.70 13.91 -9.64
N ALA A 148 -3.34 12.84 -10.10
CA ALA A 148 -4.79 12.68 -10.06
C ALA A 148 -5.32 12.61 -8.61
N ALA A 149 -4.60 11.90 -7.73
CA ALA A 149 -4.97 11.78 -6.33
C ALA A 149 -4.84 13.11 -5.57
N ILE A 150 -3.73 13.84 -5.77
CA ILE A 150 -3.54 15.18 -5.19
C ILE A 150 -4.61 16.15 -5.70
N SER A 151 -4.94 16.10 -7.00
CA SER A 151 -6.03 16.91 -7.57
C SER A 151 -7.36 16.66 -6.84
N LYS A 152 -7.70 15.38 -6.60
CA LYS A 152 -8.89 15.02 -5.80
C LYS A 152 -8.84 15.55 -4.37
N LEU A 153 -7.68 15.52 -3.72
CA LEU A 153 -7.51 16.09 -2.38
C LEU A 153 -7.74 17.61 -2.37
N TYR A 154 -7.22 18.33 -3.36
CA TYR A 154 -7.48 19.76 -3.50
C TYR A 154 -8.96 20.06 -3.73
N LEU A 155 -9.66 19.27 -4.55
CA LEU A 155 -11.11 19.44 -4.76
C LEU A 155 -11.93 19.23 -3.49
N LYS A 156 -11.56 18.25 -2.65
CA LYS A 156 -12.20 18.06 -1.33
C LYS A 156 -12.01 19.28 -0.40
N GLN A 157 -11.01 20.10 -0.65
CA GLN A 157 -10.72 21.34 0.08
C GLN A 157 -11.27 22.58 -0.66
N ASN A 158 -12.18 22.39 -1.63
CA ASN A 158 -12.70 23.44 -2.51
C ASN A 158 -11.63 24.22 -3.29
N ASN A 159 -10.43 23.65 -3.43
CA ASN A 159 -9.30 24.32 -4.03
C ASN A 159 -9.11 23.93 -5.51
N LYS A 160 -10.06 24.33 -6.36
CA LYS A 160 -10.13 23.96 -7.78
C LYS A 160 -8.93 24.46 -8.60
N LYS A 161 -8.39 25.64 -8.28
CA LYS A 161 -7.21 26.21 -8.97
C LYS A 161 -5.98 25.31 -8.81
N GLU A 162 -5.71 24.86 -7.59
CA GLU A 162 -4.58 23.99 -7.26
C GLU A 162 -4.79 22.59 -7.84
N ALA A 163 -6.04 22.10 -7.86
CA ALA A 163 -6.40 20.86 -8.51
C ALA A 163 -6.11 20.87 -10.02
N VAL A 164 -6.35 21.99 -10.71
CA VAL A 164 -5.99 22.17 -12.13
C VAL A 164 -4.48 22.28 -12.31
N ALA A 165 -3.80 23.04 -11.45
CA ALA A 165 -2.36 23.26 -11.53
C ALA A 165 -1.57 21.93 -11.40
N ILE A 166 -1.95 21.06 -10.46
CA ILE A 166 -1.26 19.78 -10.26
C ILE A 166 -1.49 18.82 -11.44
N LEU A 167 -2.67 18.81 -12.06
CA LEU A 167 -2.95 18.00 -13.26
C LEU A 167 -2.12 18.48 -14.45
N LYS A 168 -2.05 19.81 -14.67
CA LYS A 168 -1.19 20.40 -15.71
C LYS A 168 0.28 20.04 -15.47
N LYS A 169 0.76 20.08 -14.22
CA LYS A 169 2.11 19.62 -13.86
C LYS A 169 2.32 18.15 -14.23
N GLY A 170 1.38 17.27 -13.92
CA GLY A 170 1.46 15.86 -14.28
C GLY A 170 1.48 15.61 -15.78
N LEU A 171 0.72 16.39 -16.56
CA LEU A 171 0.72 16.34 -18.02
C LEU A 171 2.02 16.82 -18.66
N LYS A 172 2.79 17.70 -18.01
CA LYS A 172 4.15 18.05 -18.49
C LYS A 172 5.07 16.83 -18.51
N TYR A 173 4.95 15.93 -17.53
CA TYR A 173 5.74 14.69 -17.47
C TYR A 173 5.09 13.53 -18.22
N ASN A 174 3.77 13.54 -18.36
CA ASN A 174 2.99 12.51 -19.06
C ASN A 174 1.97 13.12 -20.04
N PRO A 175 2.43 13.67 -21.19
CA PRO A 175 1.56 14.36 -22.13
C PRO A 175 0.41 13.51 -22.68
N ASN A 176 0.56 12.17 -22.64
CA ASN A 176 -0.40 11.21 -23.17
C ASN A 176 -1.25 10.53 -22.09
N SER A 177 -1.18 10.96 -20.83
CA SER A 177 -1.99 10.36 -19.77
C SER A 177 -3.48 10.65 -19.96
N LYS A 178 -4.24 9.65 -20.44
CA LYS A 178 -5.70 9.72 -20.60
C LYS A 178 -6.40 10.08 -19.28
N THR A 179 -5.94 9.52 -18.16
CA THR A 179 -6.48 9.79 -16.82
C THR A 179 -6.35 11.26 -16.44
N LEU A 180 -5.16 11.84 -16.60
CA LEU A 180 -4.94 13.25 -16.25
C LEU A 180 -5.72 14.19 -17.17
N LYS A 181 -5.78 13.90 -18.48
CA LYS A 181 -6.60 14.65 -19.43
C LYS A 181 -8.08 14.63 -19.05
N LYS A 182 -8.62 13.46 -18.70
CA LYS A 182 -10.03 13.30 -18.27
C LYS A 182 -10.33 14.11 -17.01
N HIS A 183 -9.47 14.04 -15.99
CA HIS A 183 -9.64 14.83 -14.77
C HIS A 183 -9.58 16.33 -15.06
N LEU A 184 -8.61 16.78 -15.88
CA LEU A 184 -8.45 18.19 -16.21
C LEU A 184 -9.66 18.72 -16.98
N GLN A 185 -10.11 17.97 -18.00
CA GLN A 185 -11.28 18.33 -18.80
C GLN A 185 -12.55 18.47 -17.95
N LYS A 186 -12.76 17.58 -16.97
CA LYS A 186 -13.89 17.69 -16.05
C LYS A 186 -13.86 19.01 -15.29
N LEU A 187 -12.69 19.42 -14.80
CA LEU A 187 -12.54 20.64 -14.01
C LEU A 187 -12.59 21.94 -14.81
N THR A 188 -12.36 21.91 -16.12
CA THR A 188 -12.37 23.12 -16.95
C THR A 188 -13.68 23.33 -17.71
N LYS A 189 -14.58 22.35 -17.71
CA LYS A 189 -15.90 22.43 -18.35
C LYS A 189 -17.02 22.89 -17.41
N GLU A 190 -16.77 22.79 -16.11
CA GLU A 190 -17.59 23.36 -15.02
C GLU A 190 -17.10 24.77 -14.69
#